data_AF-D3KYX5-F1
#
_entry.id   AF-D3KYX5-F1
#
_cell.length_a   1.000
_cell.length_b   1.000
_cell.length_c   1.000
_cell.angle_alpha   90.00
_cell.angle_beta   90.00
_cell.angle_gamma   90.00
#
_symmetry.space_group_name_H-M   'P 1'
#
loop_
_entity.id
_entity.type
_entity.pdbx_description
1 polymer ?
#
loop_
_entity_poly.entity_id
_entity_poly.type
_entity_poly.pdbx_seq_one_letter_code
_entity_poly.pdbx_strand_id
1 'polypeptide(L)'
;MNQEGFQAINTFHQDIIHDISFDWYGQRLVTCSSDRNVKIWHKNQSGKWDLYHSITNQEGPVRKVKWAHPQFGTILAACSMDRSIHIYQEYKDITSIQKDPNEQQLQKQWKPIKIYNDKEVIEDMKFAPIHVGLILAVARADGRISIFQFKDLLNLQIHEQISNISVSPLGINSISWNKNRFDKKHMIAVGCKDRDTSQTKNQNGINGVNQKYIDEEIKSGQSFKIIVFNSLQTVNAQDHYQMKFEFQESNAQQLMHTQNVSDVSWSLINGRSFHLIATCGKEGARIWYMKQLSTNQNVIQVIKVIDLFDQNYRESIEVQKISWNIMASLVATSDSNNEIKIFKCVGMGKWEKIKSIKETQDSEQ
;
A
#
# COMPACT_ATOMS: atom_id res chain seq x y z
N MET A 1 33.12 -19.68 1.86
CA MET A 1 32.01 -19.02 1.14
C MET A 1 30.79 -19.10 2.03
N ASN A 2 30.58 -18.09 2.89
CA ASN A 2 29.44 -18.05 3.78
C ASN A 2 28.19 -17.94 2.90
N GLN A 3 27.31 -18.93 2.95
CA GLN A 3 25.95 -18.76 2.48
C GLN A 3 25.35 -17.67 3.36
N GLU A 4 25.18 -16.47 2.81
CA GLU A 4 24.29 -15.45 3.38
C GLU A 4 22.86 -16.00 3.32
N GLY A 5 22.54 -16.88 4.27
CA GLY A 5 21.19 -17.39 4.47
C GLY A 5 20.30 -16.29 5.03
N PHE A 6 19.02 -16.34 4.68
CA PHE A 6 18.03 -15.50 5.33
C PHE A 6 17.93 -15.87 6.81
N GLN A 7 17.97 -14.87 7.69
CA GLN A 7 17.73 -15.11 9.12
C GLN A 7 16.24 -14.97 9.39
N ALA A 8 15.59 -16.06 9.78
CA ALA A 8 14.24 -16.01 10.32
C ALA A 8 14.25 -15.32 11.69
N ILE A 9 13.24 -14.48 11.94
CA ILE A 9 13.02 -13.82 13.22
C ILE A 9 11.71 -14.31 13.82
N ASN A 10 11.75 -14.72 15.10
CA ASN A 10 10.51 -14.99 15.82
C ASN A 10 9.85 -13.65 16.16
N THR A 11 8.66 -13.41 15.63
CA THR A 11 7.94 -12.14 15.78
C THR A 11 7.19 -12.05 17.11
N PHE A 12 7.12 -13.14 17.87
CA PHE A 12 6.36 -13.25 19.13
C PHE A 12 4.87 -12.87 19.00
N HIS A 13 4.32 -12.81 17.78
CA HIS A 13 2.89 -12.66 17.56
C HIS A 13 2.19 -14.00 17.85
N GLN A 14 0.98 -13.93 18.40
CA GLN A 14 0.21 -15.13 18.75
C GLN A 14 -0.77 -15.57 17.66
N ASP A 15 -0.83 -14.81 16.56
CA ASP A 15 -1.74 -15.01 15.45
C ASP A 15 -1.12 -14.44 14.15
N ILE A 16 -1.80 -14.63 13.03
CA ILE A 16 -1.38 -14.28 11.67
C ILE A 16 -0.95 -12.82 11.58
N ILE A 17 0.21 -12.59 10.98
CA ILE A 17 0.75 -11.26 10.67
C ILE A 17 0.13 -10.80 9.35
N HIS A 18 -0.49 -9.62 9.34
CA HIS A 18 -1.19 -9.10 8.15
C HIS A 18 -0.32 -8.17 7.31
N ASP A 19 0.54 -7.38 7.95
CA ASP A 19 1.34 -6.38 7.26
C ASP A 19 2.64 -6.09 8.00
N ILE A 20 3.61 -5.66 7.21
CA ILE A 20 4.92 -5.22 7.69
C ILE A 20 5.28 -3.89 7.00
N SER A 21 6.03 -3.04 7.70
CA SER A 21 6.56 -1.83 7.09
C SER A 21 7.92 -1.46 7.68
N PHE A 22 8.87 -1.19 6.81
CA PHE A 22 10.11 -0.52 7.21
C PHE A 22 9.86 0.97 7.42
N ASP A 23 10.63 1.55 8.32
CA ASP A 23 10.77 3.00 8.39
C ASP A 23 11.55 3.54 7.19
N TRP A 24 11.61 4.86 7.08
CA TRP A 24 12.28 5.52 5.96
C TRP A 24 13.77 5.14 5.81
N TYR A 25 14.44 4.83 6.92
CA TYR A 25 15.86 4.52 6.96
C TYR A 25 16.17 3.02 6.86
N GLY A 26 15.15 2.15 6.90
CA GLY A 26 15.32 0.70 6.95
C GLY A 26 15.96 0.16 8.23
N GLN A 27 15.97 0.95 9.30
CA GLN A 27 16.54 0.60 10.61
C GLN A 27 15.48 0.14 11.60
N ARG A 28 14.21 0.44 11.33
CA ARG A 28 13.06 0.01 12.12
C ARG A 28 12.08 -0.74 11.24
N LEU A 29 11.49 -1.77 11.82
CA LEU A 29 10.43 -2.56 11.20
C LEU A 29 9.22 -2.52 12.13
N VAL A 30 8.04 -2.38 11.57
CA VAL A 30 6.79 -2.56 12.31
C VAL A 30 6.02 -3.73 11.72
N THR A 31 5.43 -4.53 12.60
CA THR A 31 4.60 -5.69 12.26
C THR A 31 3.24 -5.55 12.94
N CYS A 32 2.17 -6.00 12.29
CA CYS A 32 0.83 -6.02 12.87
C CYS A 32 0.12 -7.35 12.62
N SER A 33 -0.73 -7.78 13.56
CA SER A 33 -1.30 -9.12 13.57
C SER A 33 -2.75 -9.15 14.04
N SER A 34 -3.43 -10.28 13.77
CA SER A 34 -4.73 -10.62 14.35
C SER A 34 -4.73 -10.70 15.88
N ASP A 35 -3.56 -10.85 16.50
CA ASP A 35 -3.39 -10.86 17.96
C ASP A 35 -3.63 -9.50 18.63
N ARG A 36 -4.04 -8.49 17.84
CA ARG A 36 -4.35 -7.11 18.27
C ARG A 36 -3.13 -6.34 18.77
N ASN A 37 -1.93 -6.76 18.35
CA ASN A 37 -0.69 -6.08 18.71
C ASN A 37 -0.01 -5.47 17.48
N VAL A 38 0.65 -4.34 17.71
CA VAL A 38 1.60 -3.74 16.77
C VAL A 38 2.98 -3.78 17.42
N LYS A 39 3.92 -4.47 16.80
CA LYS A 39 5.27 -4.63 17.33
C LYS A 39 6.27 -3.86 16.51
N ILE A 40 7.18 -3.18 17.18
CA ILE A 40 8.21 -2.33 16.59
C ILE A 40 9.55 -2.95 16.91
N TRP A 41 10.36 -3.11 15.88
CA TRP A 41 11.65 -3.78 15.91
C TRP A 41 12.72 -2.79 15.50
N HIS A 42 13.90 -2.93 16.08
CA HIS A 42 15.07 -2.13 15.74
C HIS A 42 16.18 -3.05 15.25
N LYS A 43 16.88 -2.62 14.20
CA LYS A 43 18.05 -3.32 13.69
C LYS A 43 19.28 -2.89 14.47
N ASN A 44 19.92 -3.85 15.12
CA ASN A 44 21.16 -3.61 15.85
C ASN A 44 22.35 -3.44 14.91
N GLN A 45 23.47 -2.97 15.45
CA GLN A 45 24.74 -2.82 14.70
C GLN A 45 25.23 -4.14 14.09
N SER A 46 24.88 -5.28 14.70
CA SER A 46 25.16 -6.64 14.19
C SER A 46 24.24 -7.07 13.04
N GLY A 47 23.24 -6.26 12.68
CA GLY A 47 22.26 -6.57 11.65
C GLY A 47 21.08 -7.42 12.10
N LYS A 48 21.03 -7.82 13.38
CA LYS A 48 19.90 -8.55 13.98
C LYS A 48 18.74 -7.62 14.32
N TRP A 49 17.51 -8.14 14.29
CA TRP A 49 16.30 -7.42 14.67
C TRP A 49 15.91 -7.74 16.10
N ASP A 50 15.84 -6.72 16.94
CA ASP A 50 15.41 -6.83 18.33
C ASP A 50 14.04 -6.18 18.51
N LEU A 51 13.19 -6.80 19.32
CA LEU A 51 11.90 -6.21 19.69
C LEU A 51 12.14 -4.96 20.53
N TYR A 52 11.77 -3.81 19.98
CA TYR A 52 11.97 -2.51 20.62
C TYR A 52 10.75 -2.09 21.45
N HIS A 53 9.55 -2.30 20.92
CA HIS A 53 8.31 -1.92 21.61
C HIS A 53 7.14 -2.79 21.14
N SER A 54 6.17 -3.01 22.02
CA SER A 54 4.92 -3.69 21.70
C SER A 54 3.74 -2.83 22.12
N ILE A 55 2.98 -2.33 21.14
CA ILE A 55 1.72 -1.64 21.37
C ILE A 55 0.65 -2.72 21.42
N THR A 56 0.15 -3.00 22.63
CA THR A 56 -0.78 -4.11 22.88
C THR A 56 -2.22 -3.64 23.05
N ASN A 57 -3.14 -4.61 23.13
CA ASN A 57 -4.55 -4.41 23.49
C ASN A 57 -5.28 -3.43 22.57
N GLN A 58 -5.05 -3.52 21.25
CA GLN A 58 -5.93 -2.85 20.30
C GLN A 58 -7.33 -3.47 20.38
N GLU A 59 -8.36 -2.68 20.07
CA GLU A 59 -9.75 -3.12 20.17
C GLU A 59 -10.03 -4.33 19.26
N GLY A 60 -9.38 -4.41 18.10
CA GLY A 60 -9.53 -5.48 17.14
C GLY A 60 -8.24 -5.88 16.40
N PRO A 61 -8.33 -6.93 15.55
CA PRO A 61 -7.25 -7.41 14.68
C PRO A 61 -6.65 -6.31 13.81
N VAL A 62 -5.33 -6.10 13.87
CA VAL A 62 -4.67 -5.03 13.14
C VAL A 62 -4.24 -5.52 11.76
N ARG A 63 -4.74 -4.87 10.70
CA ARG A 63 -4.62 -5.33 9.31
C ARG A 63 -3.53 -4.64 8.51
N LYS A 64 -3.33 -3.33 8.67
CA LYS A 64 -2.26 -2.59 8.00
C LYS A 64 -1.52 -1.72 8.97
N VAL A 65 -0.25 -1.49 8.67
CA VAL A 65 0.59 -0.55 9.40
C VAL A 65 1.55 0.17 8.47
N LYS A 66 1.70 1.49 8.64
CA LYS A 66 2.59 2.32 7.81
C LYS A 66 3.27 3.42 8.62
N TRP A 67 4.52 3.67 8.28
CA TRP A 67 5.29 4.81 8.77
C TRP A 67 4.97 6.06 7.96
N ALA A 68 4.82 7.19 8.65
CA ALA A 68 4.87 8.50 8.00
C ALA A 68 6.30 8.89 7.66
N HIS A 69 6.47 9.91 6.80
CA HIS A 69 7.79 10.44 6.50
C HIS A 69 8.40 11.11 7.75
N PRO A 70 9.70 10.87 8.08
CA PRO A 70 10.33 11.35 9.31
C PRO A 70 10.36 12.87 9.48
N GLN A 71 10.20 13.65 8.40
CA GLN A 71 10.06 15.12 8.47
C GLN A 71 8.83 15.56 9.29
N PHE A 72 7.79 14.72 9.41
CA PHE A 72 6.62 14.98 10.25
C PHE A 72 6.79 14.46 11.68
N GLY A 73 7.95 13.89 12.01
CA GLY A 73 8.21 13.14 13.23
C GLY A 73 8.03 11.63 13.05
N THR A 74 8.31 10.90 14.13
CA THR A 74 8.17 9.43 14.16
C THR A 74 6.71 9.06 14.38
N ILE A 75 5.95 8.98 13.29
CA ILE A 75 4.51 8.69 13.30
C ILE A 75 4.25 7.33 12.64
N LEU A 76 3.37 6.55 13.27
CA LEU A 76 2.82 5.30 12.76
C LEU A 76 1.31 5.42 12.60
N ALA A 77 0.79 4.87 11.51
CA ALA A 77 -0.64 4.62 11.36
C ALA A 77 -0.87 3.11 11.34
N ALA A 78 -1.87 2.64 12.07
CA ALA A 78 -2.37 1.27 12.01
C ALA A 78 -3.87 1.28 11.72
N CYS A 79 -4.34 0.36 10.87
CA CYS A 79 -5.78 0.15 10.67
C CYS A 79 -6.18 -1.24 11.13
N SER A 80 -7.35 -1.34 11.75
CA SER A 80 -7.91 -2.58 12.29
C SER A 80 -9.10 -3.05 11.46
N MET A 81 -9.38 -4.35 11.54
CA MET A 81 -10.56 -4.98 10.92
C MET A 81 -11.88 -4.48 11.51
N ASP A 82 -11.85 -3.89 12.71
CA ASP A 82 -13.01 -3.22 13.35
C ASP A 82 -13.37 -1.87 12.71
N ARG A 83 -12.65 -1.48 11.63
CA ARG A 83 -12.76 -0.20 10.89
C ARG A 83 -12.08 0.98 11.59
N SER A 84 -11.36 0.73 12.67
CA SER A 84 -10.62 1.75 13.37
C SER A 84 -9.28 2.08 12.71
N ILE A 85 -8.87 3.34 12.76
CA ILE A 85 -7.54 3.81 12.39
C ILE A 85 -6.91 4.45 13.61
N HIS A 86 -5.76 3.94 14.00
CA HIS A 86 -4.98 4.41 15.12
C HIS A 86 -3.73 5.13 14.61
N ILE A 87 -3.51 6.36 15.08
CA ILE A 87 -2.27 7.11 14.85
C ILE A 87 -1.45 7.14 16.12
N TYR A 88 -0.20 6.71 16.03
CA TYR A 88 0.76 6.75 17.13
C TYR A 88 1.92 7.67 16.82
N GLN A 89 2.42 8.34 17.84
CA GLN A 89 3.64 9.15 17.75
C GLN A 89 4.60 8.71 18.85
N GLU A 90 5.86 8.53 18.46
CA GLU A 90 6.94 8.29 19.41
C GLU A 90 7.23 9.59 20.16
N TYR A 91 7.24 9.54 21.49
CA TYR A 91 7.70 10.63 22.32
C TYR A 91 8.77 10.14 23.29
N LYS A 92 9.63 11.07 23.70
CA LYS A 92 10.58 10.86 24.79
C LYS A 92 9.93 11.37 26.06
N ASP A 93 9.78 10.52 27.06
CA ASP A 93 9.34 10.99 28.37
C ASP A 93 10.50 11.68 29.09
N ILE A 94 10.53 13.00 29.01
CA ILE A 94 11.56 13.87 29.63
C ILE A 94 11.42 13.85 31.18
N THR A 95 10.30 13.38 31.73
CA THR A 95 10.09 13.34 33.19
C THR A 95 10.81 12.17 33.87
N SER A 96 11.24 11.16 33.10
CA SER A 96 12.03 10.02 33.59
C SER A 96 13.51 10.36 33.91
N ILE A 97 13.96 11.58 33.59
CA ILE A 97 15.36 12.04 33.79
C ILE A 97 15.80 12.01 35.28
N GLN A 98 14.87 11.90 36.22
CA GLN A 98 15.19 11.91 37.66
C GLN A 98 15.30 10.52 38.32
N LYS A 99 15.16 9.41 37.59
CA LYS A 99 15.29 8.07 38.17
C LYS A 99 16.50 7.35 37.57
N ASP A 100 17.53 7.25 38.41
CA ASP A 100 18.77 6.47 38.29
C ASP A 100 19.71 6.71 37.08
N PRO A 101 20.97 7.18 37.33
CA PRO A 101 21.97 7.38 36.27
C PRO A 101 22.49 6.08 35.64
N ASN A 102 22.12 4.89 36.16
CA ASN A 102 22.57 3.58 35.69
C ASN A 102 21.58 2.90 34.70
N GLU A 103 20.36 3.41 34.53
CA GLU A 103 19.37 2.89 33.56
C GLU A 103 19.19 3.88 32.40
N GLN A 104 20.26 4.18 31.67
CA GLN A 104 20.22 5.10 30.52
C GLN A 104 19.67 4.46 29.23
N GLN A 105 18.54 3.75 29.31
CA GLN A 105 17.69 3.57 28.14
C GLN A 105 16.40 4.34 28.38
N LEU A 106 16.39 5.60 27.93
CA LEU A 106 15.16 6.38 27.75
C LEU A 106 14.17 5.52 26.96
N GLN A 107 13.23 4.86 27.66
CA GLN A 107 12.20 4.05 27.01
C GLN A 107 11.29 5.02 26.27
N LYS A 108 11.45 5.10 24.96
CA LYS A 108 10.55 5.88 24.12
C LYS A 108 9.18 5.21 24.17
N GLN A 109 8.16 5.99 24.49
CA GLN A 109 6.79 5.51 24.59
C GLN A 109 6.03 5.91 23.32
N TRP A 110 5.00 5.13 23.01
CA TRP A 110 4.13 5.34 21.87
C TRP A 110 2.76 5.80 22.35
N LYS A 111 2.44 7.07 22.08
CA LYS A 111 1.14 7.62 22.48
C LYS A 111 0.10 7.32 21.41
N PRO A 112 -1.01 6.63 21.72
CA PRO A 112 -2.16 6.63 20.83
C PRO A 112 -2.74 8.04 20.81
N ILE A 113 -2.80 8.66 19.64
CA ILE A 113 -3.27 10.05 19.50
C ILE A 113 -4.76 10.09 19.16
N LYS A 114 -5.23 9.17 18.31
CA LYS A 114 -6.61 9.17 17.84
C LYS A 114 -7.04 7.82 17.27
N ILE A 115 -8.33 7.54 17.46
CA ILE A 115 -9.06 6.41 16.87
C ILE A 115 -10.09 7.02 15.91
N TYR A 116 -10.07 6.61 14.65
CA TYR A 116 -11.12 6.93 13.68
C TYR A 116 -11.90 5.69 13.39
N ASN A 117 -13.23 5.70 13.51
CA ASN A 117 -14.04 4.60 13.02
C ASN A 117 -14.56 4.96 11.63
N ASP A 118 -14.01 4.32 10.60
CA ASP A 118 -14.58 4.40 9.27
C ASP A 118 -15.90 3.61 9.22
N LYS A 119 -16.70 3.85 8.19
CA LYS A 119 -18.00 3.19 8.00
C LYS A 119 -17.84 1.73 7.62
N GLU A 120 -16.76 1.42 6.92
CA GLU A 120 -16.54 0.14 6.24
C GLU A 120 -15.14 -0.40 6.45
N VAL A 121 -14.96 -1.71 6.18
CA VAL A 121 -13.69 -2.40 6.39
C VAL A 121 -12.58 -1.76 5.57
N ILE A 122 -11.43 -1.55 6.20
CA ILE A 122 -10.26 -0.95 5.58
C ILE A 122 -9.42 -2.07 4.93
N GLU A 123 -9.09 -1.89 3.66
CA GLU A 123 -8.36 -2.87 2.85
C GLU A 123 -6.90 -2.48 2.71
N ASP A 124 -6.62 -1.20 2.48
CA ASP A 124 -5.25 -0.67 2.41
C ASP A 124 -5.17 0.78 2.88
N MET A 125 -3.97 1.20 3.27
CA MET A 125 -3.71 2.53 3.82
C MET A 125 -2.30 2.98 3.45
N LYS A 126 -2.15 4.22 2.99
CA LYS A 126 -0.84 4.79 2.61
C LYS A 126 -0.75 6.27 2.91
N PHE A 127 0.37 6.68 3.51
CA PHE A 127 0.72 8.09 3.59
C PHE A 127 1.07 8.65 2.21
N ALA A 128 0.67 9.89 1.97
CA ALA A 128 1.03 10.64 0.77
C ALA A 128 2.53 10.97 0.76
N PRO A 129 3.10 11.29 -0.41
CA PRO A 129 4.47 11.78 -0.51
C PRO A 129 4.69 13.05 0.32
N ILE A 130 5.91 13.19 0.83
CA ILE A 130 6.32 14.28 1.72
C ILE A 130 5.97 15.70 1.23
N HIS A 131 6.06 15.95 -0.07
CA HIS A 131 5.84 17.28 -0.66
C HIS A 131 4.37 17.69 -0.69
N VAL A 132 3.45 16.75 -0.47
CA VAL A 132 2.00 17.01 -0.39
C VAL A 132 1.61 17.42 1.03
N GLY A 133 2.34 16.93 2.04
CA GLY A 133 2.06 17.12 3.46
C GLY A 133 1.72 15.81 4.17
N LEU A 134 1.33 15.91 5.44
CA LEU A 134 0.92 14.76 6.24
C LEU A 134 -0.54 14.40 5.89
N ILE A 135 -0.69 13.60 4.83
CA ILE A 135 -1.97 13.11 4.33
C ILE A 135 -1.97 11.58 4.36
N LEU A 136 -3.10 11.00 4.76
CA LEU A 136 -3.33 9.57 4.81
C LEU A 136 -4.49 9.21 3.86
N ALA A 137 -4.23 8.35 2.88
CA ALA A 137 -5.27 7.72 2.08
C ALA A 137 -5.64 6.36 2.67
N VAL A 138 -6.94 6.10 2.70
CA VAL A 138 -7.55 4.88 3.24
C VAL A 138 -8.47 4.30 2.17
N ALA A 139 -8.14 3.10 1.70
CA ALA A 139 -8.95 2.33 0.78
C ALA A 139 -9.88 1.38 1.52
N ARG A 140 -11.14 1.37 1.09
CA ARG A 140 -12.24 0.70 1.78
C ARG A 140 -12.86 -0.41 0.93
N ALA A 141 -13.42 -1.40 1.61
CA ALA A 141 -14.08 -2.54 0.98
C ALA A 141 -15.32 -2.15 0.16
N ASP A 142 -15.97 -1.03 0.50
CA ASP A 142 -17.13 -0.46 -0.21
C ASP A 142 -16.78 0.26 -1.52
N GLY A 143 -15.49 0.29 -1.89
CA GLY A 143 -15.09 0.87 -3.16
C GLY A 143 -14.68 2.33 -3.10
N ARG A 144 -14.57 2.89 -1.88
CA ARG A 144 -14.27 4.29 -1.68
C ARG A 144 -12.88 4.52 -1.11
N ILE A 145 -12.33 5.70 -1.40
CA ILE A 145 -11.08 6.18 -0.82
C ILE A 145 -11.38 7.41 0.05
N SER A 146 -11.07 7.30 1.34
CA SER A 146 -11.12 8.41 2.28
C SER A 146 -9.72 9.03 2.39
N ILE A 147 -9.63 10.36 2.29
CA ILE A 147 -8.37 11.10 2.43
C ILE A 147 -8.45 11.96 3.68
N PHE A 148 -7.48 11.79 4.58
CA PHE A 148 -7.34 12.55 5.82
C PHE A 148 -6.11 13.44 5.78
N GLN A 149 -6.27 14.72 6.12
CA GLN A 149 -5.16 15.67 6.25
C GLN A 149 -4.96 16.04 7.72
N PHE A 150 -3.73 15.95 8.19
CA PHE A 150 -3.32 16.39 9.52
C PHE A 150 -2.78 17.81 9.40
N LYS A 151 -3.54 18.80 9.88
CA LYS A 151 -3.22 20.23 9.69
C LYS A 151 -2.15 20.72 10.65
N ASP A 152 -2.13 20.16 11.86
CA ASP A 152 -1.18 20.52 12.90
C ASP A 152 -0.27 19.34 13.23
N LEU A 153 1.04 19.53 13.03
CA LEU A 153 2.06 18.51 13.34
C LEU A 153 2.35 18.42 14.84
N LEU A 154 2.07 19.49 15.60
CA LEU A 154 2.22 19.52 17.06
C LEU A 154 1.02 18.87 17.74
N ASN A 155 -0.17 19.05 17.17
CA ASN A 155 -1.40 18.40 17.62
C ASN A 155 -2.07 17.59 16.50
N LEU A 156 -1.59 16.36 16.33
CA LEU A 156 -2.11 15.38 15.37
C LEU A 156 -3.59 14.98 15.63
N GLN A 157 -4.22 15.44 16.72
CA GLN A 157 -5.66 15.28 16.91
C GLN A 157 -6.48 16.17 15.97
N ILE A 158 -5.91 17.29 15.52
CA ILE A 158 -6.53 18.24 14.59
C ILE A 158 -6.30 17.74 13.16
N HIS A 159 -7.31 17.06 12.64
CA HIS A 159 -7.33 16.55 11.29
C HIS A 159 -8.66 16.88 10.61
N GLU A 160 -8.70 16.70 9.30
CA GLU A 160 -9.91 16.82 8.52
C GLU A 160 -9.97 15.71 7.47
N GLN A 161 -11.15 15.13 7.27
CA GLN A 161 -11.41 14.28 6.12
C GLN A 161 -11.68 15.18 4.92
N ILE A 162 -10.68 15.38 4.07
CA ILE A 162 -10.74 16.33 2.94
C ILE A 162 -11.51 15.76 1.75
N SER A 163 -11.53 14.44 1.59
CA SER A 163 -12.18 13.80 0.46
C SER A 163 -12.68 12.39 0.77
N ASN A 164 -13.78 12.01 0.13
CA ASN A 164 -14.32 10.66 0.15
C ASN A 164 -14.84 10.31 -1.24
N ILE A 165 -14.09 9.48 -1.95
CA ILE A 165 -14.23 9.28 -3.39
C ILE A 165 -14.76 7.89 -3.66
N SER A 166 -15.76 7.75 -4.52
CA SER A 166 -16.23 6.46 -5.02
C SER A 166 -15.45 6.07 -6.28
N VAL A 167 -14.66 5.00 -6.21
CA VAL A 167 -13.77 4.56 -7.31
C VAL A 167 -14.34 3.38 -8.07
N SER A 168 -14.78 2.34 -7.36
CA SER A 168 -15.35 1.14 -7.97
C SER A 168 -16.42 0.55 -7.05
N PRO A 169 -17.65 0.29 -7.54
CA PRO A 169 -18.71 -0.28 -6.70
C PRO A 169 -18.44 -1.74 -6.27
N LEU A 170 -17.41 -2.39 -6.83
CA LEU A 170 -16.99 -3.75 -6.45
C LEU A 170 -16.04 -3.78 -5.24
N GLY A 171 -15.47 -2.65 -4.85
CA GLY A 171 -14.50 -2.58 -3.76
C GLY A 171 -13.05 -2.37 -4.21
N ILE A 172 -12.20 -1.98 -3.27
CA ILE A 172 -10.77 -1.71 -3.48
C ILE A 172 -9.94 -2.71 -2.67
N ASN A 173 -8.81 -3.16 -3.19
CA ASN A 173 -7.84 -3.98 -2.46
C ASN A 173 -6.58 -3.22 -2.05
N SER A 174 -6.06 -2.37 -2.94
CA SER A 174 -4.75 -1.74 -2.76
C SER A 174 -4.70 -0.38 -3.42
N ILE A 175 -3.92 0.51 -2.80
CA ILE A 175 -3.67 1.86 -3.30
C ILE A 175 -2.18 2.17 -3.31
N SER A 176 -1.76 2.98 -4.28
CA SER A 176 -0.42 3.56 -4.28
C SER A 176 -0.42 4.97 -4.83
N TRP A 177 0.11 5.89 -4.03
CA TRP A 177 0.35 7.27 -4.44
C TRP A 177 1.39 7.37 -5.54
N ASN A 178 1.18 8.30 -6.47
CA ASN A 178 2.25 8.81 -7.30
C ASN A 178 3.28 9.52 -6.42
N LYS A 179 4.53 9.10 -6.52
CA LYS A 179 5.63 9.59 -5.70
C LYS A 179 6.36 10.78 -6.31
N ASN A 180 6.02 11.17 -7.54
CA ASN A 180 6.69 12.25 -8.25
C ASN A 180 6.31 13.62 -7.66
N ARG A 181 7.32 14.45 -7.38
CA ARG A 181 7.15 15.82 -6.85
C ARG A 181 6.92 16.88 -7.93
N PHE A 182 7.17 16.53 -9.19
CA PHE A 182 7.11 17.48 -10.31
C PHE A 182 5.77 17.46 -11.03
N ASP A 183 4.92 16.46 -10.77
CA ASP A 183 3.59 16.44 -11.35
C ASP A 183 2.71 17.50 -10.68
N LYS A 184 2.03 18.29 -11.49
CA LYS A 184 1.15 19.36 -11.01
C LYS A 184 -0.09 18.83 -10.29
N LYS A 185 -0.48 17.59 -10.57
CA LYS A 185 -1.66 16.95 -9.99
C LYS A 185 -1.24 15.73 -9.18
N HIS A 186 -1.92 15.50 -8.07
CA HIS A 186 -1.70 14.31 -7.25
C HIS A 186 -2.50 13.14 -7.82
N MET A 187 -1.89 11.96 -7.85
CA MET A 187 -2.50 10.77 -8.44
C MET A 187 -2.39 9.59 -7.49
N ILE A 188 -3.40 8.72 -7.50
CA ILE A 188 -3.40 7.44 -6.80
C ILE A 188 -3.75 6.35 -7.81
N ALA A 189 -2.91 5.33 -7.89
CA ALA A 189 -3.21 4.09 -8.58
C ALA A 189 -3.99 3.16 -7.65
N VAL A 190 -5.04 2.54 -8.15
CA VAL A 190 -6.01 1.77 -7.38
C VAL A 190 -6.20 0.39 -8.01
N GLY A 191 -6.04 -0.66 -7.20
CA GLY A 191 -6.39 -2.03 -7.54
C GLY A 191 -7.77 -2.37 -7.01
N CYS A 192 -8.69 -2.71 -7.90
CA CYS A 192 -10.09 -2.97 -7.60
C CYS A 192 -10.38 -4.47 -7.53
N LYS A 193 -11.45 -4.80 -6.79
CA LYS A 193 -12.01 -6.15 -6.70
C LYS A 193 -12.73 -6.55 -7.98
N ASP A 194 -12.81 -7.86 -8.23
CA ASP A 194 -13.70 -8.43 -9.24
C ASP A 194 -15.06 -8.79 -8.61
N ARG A 195 -15.98 -9.30 -9.45
CA ARG A 195 -17.27 -9.81 -8.99
C ARG A 195 -17.11 -10.88 -7.90
N ASP A 196 -16.07 -11.69 -7.96
CA ASP A 196 -15.92 -12.86 -7.10
C ASP A 196 -15.37 -12.56 -5.72
N THR A 197 -14.51 -11.56 -5.64
CA THR A 197 -13.84 -11.09 -4.43
C THR A 197 -14.58 -9.93 -3.76
N SER A 198 -15.55 -9.32 -4.44
CA SER A 198 -16.39 -8.27 -3.85
C SER A 198 -17.23 -8.80 -2.68
N GLN A 199 -17.15 -8.09 -1.55
CA GLN A 199 -17.99 -8.33 -0.37
C GLN A 199 -19.43 -7.81 -0.55
N THR A 200 -19.71 -7.04 -1.62
CA THR A 200 -21.05 -6.51 -1.90
C THR A 200 -22.05 -7.60 -2.29
N LYS A 201 -21.59 -8.82 -2.59
CA LYS A 201 -22.43 -10.02 -2.85
C LYS A 201 -23.45 -10.30 -1.75
N ASN A 202 -23.21 -9.87 -0.50
CA ASN A 202 -24.09 -10.18 0.63
C ASN A 202 -25.10 -9.07 0.98
N GLN A 203 -25.15 -7.97 0.23
CA GLN A 203 -26.11 -6.89 0.47
C GLN A 203 -27.12 -6.78 -0.67
N ASN A 204 -27.84 -7.88 -0.94
CA ASN A 204 -29.14 -7.78 -1.61
C ASN A 204 -30.09 -7.02 -0.66
N GLY A 205 -30.04 -5.69 -0.67
CA GLY A 205 -31.10 -4.84 -0.12
C GLY A 205 -30.74 -3.70 0.84
N ILE A 206 -29.47 -3.33 1.10
CA ILE A 206 -29.21 -2.28 2.12
C ILE A 206 -28.40 -1.06 1.63
N ASN A 207 -27.73 -1.08 0.48
CA ASN A 207 -27.06 0.12 0.00
C ASN A 207 -27.56 0.48 -1.40
N GLY A 208 -28.10 1.70 -1.55
CA GLY A 208 -28.67 2.28 -2.77
C GLY A 208 -27.68 2.50 -3.92
N VAL A 209 -26.72 1.58 -4.10
CA VAL A 209 -25.90 1.47 -5.30
C VAL A 209 -26.76 0.79 -6.36
N ASN A 210 -27.05 1.53 -7.41
CA ASN A 210 -27.95 1.12 -8.47
C ASN A 210 -27.31 -0.04 -9.26
N GLN A 211 -27.92 -1.23 -9.20
CA GLN A 211 -27.40 -2.50 -9.74
C GLN A 211 -26.89 -2.38 -11.18
N LYS A 212 -27.50 -1.49 -11.97
CA LYS A 212 -27.07 -1.17 -13.34
C LYS A 212 -25.60 -0.71 -13.43
N TYR A 213 -25.14 0.12 -12.49
CA TYR A 213 -23.75 0.60 -12.47
C TYR A 213 -22.75 -0.51 -12.11
N ILE A 214 -23.15 -1.43 -11.24
CA ILE A 214 -22.33 -2.61 -10.91
C ILE A 214 -22.20 -3.49 -12.16
N ASP A 215 -23.30 -3.72 -12.87
CA ASP A 215 -23.30 -4.54 -14.08
C ASP A 215 -22.49 -3.87 -15.22
N GLU A 216 -22.53 -2.54 -15.35
CA GLU A 216 -21.69 -1.78 -16.28
C GLU A 216 -20.20 -1.85 -15.92
N GLU A 217 -19.85 -1.73 -14.64
CA GLU A 217 -18.47 -1.86 -14.16
C GLU A 217 -17.94 -3.27 -14.43
N ILE A 218 -18.73 -4.31 -14.13
CA ILE A 218 -18.37 -5.71 -14.43
C ILE A 218 -18.15 -5.91 -15.94
N LYS A 219 -19.01 -5.33 -16.79
CA LYS A 219 -18.83 -5.39 -18.25
C LYS A 219 -17.59 -4.62 -18.73
N SER A 220 -17.23 -3.53 -18.05
CA SER A 220 -16.04 -2.76 -18.39
C SER A 220 -14.75 -3.55 -18.16
N GLY A 221 -14.75 -4.47 -17.18
CA GLY A 221 -13.62 -5.33 -16.86
C GLY A 221 -12.35 -4.56 -16.51
N GLN A 222 -12.47 -3.35 -15.93
CA GLN A 222 -11.32 -2.52 -15.58
C GLN A 222 -11.03 -2.58 -14.08
N SER A 223 -10.25 -3.58 -13.67
CA SER A 223 -9.85 -3.76 -12.27
C SER A 223 -8.65 -2.92 -11.84
N PHE A 224 -8.06 -2.15 -12.76
CA PHE A 224 -6.98 -1.20 -12.48
C PHE A 224 -7.35 0.22 -12.92
N LYS A 225 -7.30 1.17 -11.98
CA LYS A 225 -7.71 2.56 -12.20
C LYS A 225 -6.67 3.55 -11.66
N ILE A 226 -6.63 4.75 -12.24
CA ILE A 226 -5.85 5.88 -11.71
C ILE A 226 -6.79 7.04 -11.44
N ILE A 227 -6.76 7.53 -10.20
CA ILE A 227 -7.55 8.67 -9.74
C ILE A 227 -6.63 9.88 -9.61
N VAL A 228 -7.08 11.01 -10.13
CA VAL A 228 -6.37 12.28 -10.07
C VAL A 228 -7.15 13.27 -9.22
N PHE A 229 -6.41 13.99 -8.39
CA PHE A 229 -6.92 15.04 -7.52
C PHE A 229 -6.48 16.39 -8.10
N ASN A 230 -7.43 17.28 -8.35
CA ASN A 230 -7.15 18.65 -8.80
C ASN A 230 -6.59 19.50 -7.65
N SER A 231 -7.09 19.28 -6.43
CA SER A 231 -6.63 19.92 -5.20
C SER A 231 -6.79 18.95 -4.04
N LEU A 232 -5.77 18.84 -3.20
CA LEU A 232 -5.83 18.15 -1.91
C LEU A 232 -5.91 19.14 -0.74
N GLN A 233 -6.14 20.43 -1.02
CA GLN A 233 -6.19 21.50 -0.03
C GLN A 233 -7.61 21.97 0.29
N THR A 234 -8.58 21.65 -0.57
CA THR A 234 -9.98 22.07 -0.46
C THR A 234 -10.87 20.87 -0.12
N VAL A 235 -11.80 21.08 0.82
CA VAL A 235 -12.79 20.07 1.23
C VAL A 235 -13.91 20.01 0.20
N ASN A 236 -13.59 19.61 -1.02
CA ASN A 236 -14.54 19.48 -2.10
C ASN A 236 -14.56 18.03 -2.58
N ALA A 237 -15.71 17.37 -2.38
CA ALA A 237 -15.90 15.98 -2.80
C ALA A 237 -15.80 15.78 -4.32
N GLN A 238 -15.88 16.84 -5.14
CA GLN A 238 -15.91 16.75 -6.61
C GLN A 238 -14.60 17.14 -7.33
N ASP A 239 -13.53 17.46 -6.60
CA ASP A 239 -12.24 17.86 -7.20
C ASP A 239 -11.36 16.67 -7.62
N HIS A 240 -11.98 15.60 -8.12
CA HIS A 240 -11.29 14.40 -8.57
C HIS A 240 -11.89 13.85 -9.87
N TYR A 241 -11.08 13.09 -10.60
CA TYR A 241 -11.55 12.37 -11.79
C TYR A 241 -10.70 11.12 -12.04
N GLN A 242 -11.28 10.15 -12.75
CA GLN A 242 -10.56 8.97 -13.21
C GLN A 242 -9.84 9.24 -14.53
N MET A 243 -8.56 8.86 -14.62
CA MET A 243 -7.80 8.91 -15.88
C MET A 243 -8.34 7.89 -16.87
N LYS A 244 -8.49 8.33 -18.12
CA LYS A 244 -8.70 7.43 -19.27
C LYS A 244 -7.34 6.97 -19.80
N PHE A 245 -7.24 5.69 -20.14
CA PHE A 245 -6.04 5.10 -20.71
C PHE A 245 -6.09 5.20 -22.24
N GLU A 246 -5.07 5.82 -22.82
CA GLU A 246 -4.85 5.86 -24.26
C GLU A 246 -3.65 4.99 -24.60
N PHE A 247 -3.87 3.88 -25.29
CA PHE A 247 -2.81 2.92 -25.60
C PHE A 247 -2.08 3.33 -26.87
N GLN A 248 -0.76 3.46 -26.77
CA GLN A 248 0.09 3.67 -27.94
C GLN A 248 0.19 2.40 -28.80
N GLU A 249 0.24 1.23 -28.17
CA GLU A 249 0.28 -0.08 -28.82
C GLU A 249 -1.09 -0.77 -28.72
N SER A 250 -1.68 -1.17 -29.84
CA SER A 250 -3.00 -1.84 -29.85
C SER A 250 -3.02 -3.14 -29.03
N ASN A 251 -1.91 -3.88 -29.01
CA ASN A 251 -1.78 -5.13 -28.24
C ASN A 251 -1.77 -4.89 -26.72
N ALA A 252 -1.37 -3.70 -26.25
CA ALA A 252 -1.29 -3.41 -24.82
C ALA A 252 -2.68 -3.35 -24.16
N GLN A 253 -3.74 -3.08 -24.94
CA GLN A 253 -5.12 -3.10 -24.44
C GLN A 253 -5.56 -4.52 -24.02
N GLN A 254 -5.03 -5.57 -24.67
CA GLN A 254 -5.29 -6.96 -24.31
C GLN A 254 -4.64 -7.37 -22.98
N LEU A 255 -3.67 -6.58 -22.49
CA LEU A 255 -2.99 -6.80 -21.21
C LEU A 255 -3.65 -6.02 -20.06
N MET A 256 -4.89 -5.55 -20.24
CA MET A 256 -5.70 -4.98 -19.16
C MET A 256 -6.13 -6.04 -18.15
N HIS A 257 -6.12 -5.68 -16.86
CA HIS A 257 -6.56 -6.60 -15.80
C HIS A 257 -8.08 -6.72 -15.85
N THR A 258 -8.57 -7.90 -16.21
CA THR A 258 -10.01 -8.19 -16.27
C THR A 258 -10.53 -8.80 -14.97
N GLN A 259 -9.63 -9.41 -14.20
CA GLN A 259 -9.88 -9.95 -12.88
C GLN A 259 -9.27 -9.09 -11.77
N ASN A 260 -9.51 -9.52 -10.53
CA ASN A 260 -9.05 -8.87 -9.32
C ASN A 260 -7.58 -8.45 -9.35
N VAL A 261 -7.32 -7.19 -8.99
CA VAL A 261 -5.96 -6.68 -8.74
C VAL A 261 -5.71 -6.70 -7.24
N SER A 262 -4.84 -7.61 -6.80
CA SER A 262 -4.55 -7.89 -5.39
C SER A 262 -3.60 -6.85 -4.78
N ASP A 263 -2.65 -6.32 -5.56
CA ASP A 263 -1.75 -5.26 -5.09
C ASP A 263 -1.29 -4.30 -6.20
N VAL A 264 -1.00 -3.06 -5.83
CA VAL A 264 -0.57 -1.99 -6.74
C VAL A 264 0.58 -1.22 -6.10
N SER A 265 1.63 -0.97 -6.87
CA SER A 265 2.80 -0.24 -6.40
C SER A 265 3.29 0.75 -7.46
N TRP A 266 3.28 2.03 -7.11
CA TRP A 266 3.82 3.10 -7.95
C TRP A 266 5.30 3.29 -7.61
N SER A 267 6.16 3.27 -8.64
CA SER A 267 7.61 3.38 -8.46
C SER A 267 8.06 4.84 -8.30
N LEU A 268 9.29 5.05 -7.83
CA LEU A 268 9.95 6.36 -7.89
C LEU A 268 10.40 6.67 -9.33
N ILE A 269 10.27 7.92 -9.76
CA ILE A 269 10.52 8.32 -11.15
C ILE A 269 12.01 8.25 -11.54
N ASN A 270 12.92 8.60 -10.63
CA ASN A 270 14.39 8.52 -10.78
C ASN A 270 14.91 9.02 -12.15
N GLY A 271 14.50 10.23 -12.55
CA GLY A 271 14.98 10.89 -13.77
C GLY A 271 14.31 10.43 -15.07
N ARG A 272 13.33 9.51 -15.01
CA ARG A 272 12.55 9.09 -16.19
C ARG A 272 11.53 10.15 -16.59
N SER A 273 11.18 10.20 -17.87
CA SER A 273 10.10 11.05 -18.40
C SER A 273 8.72 10.36 -18.39
N PHE A 274 8.61 9.22 -17.73
CA PHE A 274 7.42 8.38 -17.65
C PHE A 274 7.33 7.73 -16.27
N HIS A 275 6.11 7.39 -15.86
CA HIS A 275 5.81 6.66 -14.64
C HIS A 275 5.90 5.15 -14.89
N LEU A 276 6.37 4.46 -13.85
CA LEU A 276 6.28 3.00 -13.75
C LEU A 276 5.32 2.65 -12.62
N ILE A 277 4.32 1.85 -12.94
CA ILE A 277 3.38 1.28 -11.97
C ILE A 277 3.43 -0.23 -12.15
N ALA A 278 3.50 -0.95 -11.04
CA ALA A 278 3.39 -2.40 -11.04
C ALA A 278 2.05 -2.78 -10.43
N THR A 279 1.35 -3.72 -11.05
CA THR A 279 0.09 -4.26 -10.56
C THR A 279 0.18 -5.78 -10.56
N CYS A 280 -0.44 -6.43 -9.59
CA CYS A 280 -0.51 -7.90 -9.57
C CYS A 280 -1.88 -8.39 -9.13
N GLY A 281 -2.22 -9.61 -9.52
CA GLY A 281 -3.46 -10.27 -9.15
C GLY A 281 -3.52 -11.70 -9.68
N LYS A 282 -4.74 -12.19 -9.91
CA LYS A 282 -4.97 -13.54 -10.44
C LYS A 282 -4.36 -13.77 -11.82
N GLU A 283 -4.31 -12.73 -12.65
CA GLU A 283 -3.77 -12.81 -14.02
C GLU A 283 -2.24 -12.62 -14.09
N GLY A 284 -1.54 -12.72 -12.96
CA GLY A 284 -0.10 -12.46 -12.86
C GLY A 284 0.23 -11.01 -12.51
N ALA A 285 1.43 -10.57 -12.87
CA ALA A 285 1.93 -9.23 -12.55
C ALA A 285 2.33 -8.46 -13.80
N ARG A 286 1.98 -7.18 -13.85
CA ARG A 286 2.19 -6.30 -14.99
C ARG A 286 2.93 -5.04 -14.59
N ILE A 287 3.75 -4.55 -15.50
CA ILE A 287 4.46 -3.27 -15.37
C ILE A 287 3.97 -2.34 -16.47
N TRP A 288 3.45 -1.20 -16.03
CA TRP A 288 2.85 -0.16 -16.86
C TRP A 288 3.83 0.99 -17.06
N TYR A 289 4.09 1.31 -18.32
CA TYR A 289 4.85 2.49 -18.73
C TYR A 289 3.86 3.57 -19.14
N MET A 290 3.77 4.61 -18.32
CA MET A 290 2.73 5.62 -18.49
C MET A 290 3.33 7.02 -18.59
N LYS A 291 2.85 7.81 -19.54
CA LYS A 291 3.29 9.20 -19.72
C LYS A 291 2.08 10.13 -19.75
N GLN A 292 2.16 11.17 -18.94
CA GLN A 292 1.19 12.25 -19.01
C GLN A 292 1.57 13.18 -20.16
N LEU A 293 0.76 13.22 -21.22
CA LEU A 293 1.01 14.05 -22.41
C LEU A 293 0.63 15.51 -22.19
N SER A 294 -0.48 15.76 -21.49
CA SER A 294 -0.92 17.11 -21.11
C SER A 294 -1.62 17.09 -19.75
N THR A 295 -1.55 18.19 -19.01
CA THR A 295 -2.23 18.31 -17.70
C THR A 295 -3.72 18.59 -17.81
N ASN A 296 -4.18 19.03 -18.99
CA ASN A 296 -5.53 19.50 -19.23
C ASN A 296 -6.44 18.40 -19.77
N GLN A 297 -5.87 17.31 -20.32
CA GLN A 297 -6.64 16.15 -20.73
C GLN A 297 -6.71 15.15 -19.58
N ASN A 298 -7.89 14.56 -19.38
CA ASN A 298 -8.10 13.48 -18.41
C ASN A 298 -7.60 12.13 -18.97
N VAL A 299 -6.48 12.15 -19.68
CA VAL A 299 -5.96 11.03 -20.46
C VAL A 299 -4.48 10.82 -20.09
N ILE A 300 -4.12 9.56 -19.85
CA ILE A 300 -2.75 9.14 -19.67
C ILE A 300 -2.38 8.19 -20.79
N GLN A 301 -1.24 8.46 -21.43
CA GLN A 301 -0.76 7.60 -22.49
C GLN A 301 -0.09 6.38 -21.86
N VAL A 302 -0.59 5.20 -22.21
CA VAL A 302 0.06 3.93 -21.90
C VAL A 302 1.01 3.62 -23.05
N ILE A 303 2.30 3.86 -22.80
CA ILE A 303 3.37 3.62 -23.78
C ILE A 303 3.50 2.11 -24.01
N LYS A 304 3.56 1.35 -22.92
CA LYS A 304 3.77 -0.10 -22.94
C LYS A 304 3.21 -0.75 -21.69
N VAL A 305 2.70 -1.97 -21.84
CA VAL A 305 2.37 -2.86 -20.72
C VAL A 305 3.20 -4.12 -20.89
N ILE A 306 3.89 -4.52 -19.83
CA ILE A 306 4.72 -5.72 -19.81
C ILE A 306 4.12 -6.70 -18.82
N ASP A 307 3.84 -7.91 -19.27
CA ASP A 307 3.56 -9.02 -18.37
C ASP A 307 4.88 -9.65 -17.92
N LEU A 308 5.01 -9.89 -16.63
CA LEU A 308 6.18 -10.54 -16.03
C LEU A 308 6.10 -12.07 -16.06
N PHE A 309 4.91 -12.61 -16.33
CA PHE A 309 4.63 -14.04 -16.23
C PHE A 309 4.11 -14.61 -17.55
N ASP A 310 4.56 -15.83 -17.87
CA ASP A 310 4.11 -16.58 -19.04
C ASP A 310 2.65 -17.05 -18.89
N GLN A 311 2.00 -17.36 -20.01
CA GLN A 311 0.58 -17.76 -20.04
C GLN A 311 0.26 -18.93 -19.11
N ASN A 312 1.09 -19.98 -19.08
CA ASN A 312 0.91 -21.16 -18.22
C ASN A 312 0.87 -20.83 -16.71
N TYR A 313 1.52 -19.73 -16.31
CA TYR A 313 1.55 -19.32 -14.91
C TYR A 313 0.24 -18.65 -14.47
N ARG A 314 -0.45 -17.96 -15.39
CA ARG A 314 -1.67 -17.19 -15.11
C ARG A 314 -2.87 -18.05 -14.73
N GLU A 315 -2.91 -19.29 -15.18
CA GLU A 315 -4.06 -20.17 -14.98
C GLU A 315 -4.08 -20.84 -13.60
N SER A 316 -2.94 -20.85 -12.90
CA SER A 316 -2.78 -21.64 -11.68
C SER A 316 -2.33 -20.84 -10.46
N ILE A 317 -1.68 -19.69 -10.64
CA ILE A 317 -0.97 -19.01 -9.56
C ILE A 317 -1.36 -17.54 -9.46
N GLU A 318 -1.85 -17.14 -8.29
CA GLU A 318 -2.18 -15.74 -7.98
C GLU A 318 -0.95 -15.03 -7.42
N VAL A 319 -0.65 -13.84 -7.96
CA VAL A 319 0.39 -12.97 -7.41
C VAL A 319 -0.23 -11.99 -6.42
N GLN A 320 0.10 -12.13 -5.14
CA GLN A 320 -0.58 -11.45 -4.03
C GLN A 320 0.03 -10.11 -3.65
N LYS A 321 1.35 -9.96 -3.76
CA LYS A 321 2.06 -8.70 -3.43
C LYS A 321 3.06 -8.33 -4.50
N ILE A 322 3.23 -7.02 -4.67
CA ILE A 322 4.23 -6.47 -5.57
C ILE A 322 4.88 -5.23 -4.98
N SER A 323 6.22 -5.18 -5.03
CA SER A 323 6.97 -4.07 -4.44
C SER A 323 8.16 -3.67 -5.31
N TRP A 324 8.36 -2.36 -5.43
CA TRP A 324 9.52 -1.77 -6.08
C TRP A 324 10.67 -1.61 -5.09
N ASN A 325 11.90 -1.75 -5.60
CA ASN A 325 13.03 -1.16 -4.89
C ASN A 325 13.00 0.38 -4.99
N ILE A 326 13.77 1.05 -4.13
CA ILE A 326 13.86 2.52 -4.09
C ILE A 326 14.36 3.10 -5.43
N MET A 327 15.22 2.35 -6.14
CA MET A 327 15.73 2.77 -7.46
C MET A 327 14.75 2.52 -8.61
N ALA A 328 13.62 1.85 -8.37
CA ALA A 328 12.65 1.44 -9.38
C ALA A 328 13.27 0.67 -10.57
N SER A 329 14.30 -0.13 -10.29
CA SER A 329 15.01 -0.99 -11.23
C SER A 329 14.76 -2.48 -10.99
N LEU A 330 14.24 -2.82 -9.80
CA LEU A 330 13.86 -4.17 -9.39
C LEU A 330 12.41 -4.17 -8.93
N VAL A 331 11.73 -5.27 -9.25
CA VAL A 331 10.38 -5.58 -8.75
C VAL A 331 10.44 -6.94 -8.07
N ALA A 332 9.93 -7.00 -6.84
CA ALA A 332 9.71 -8.24 -6.13
C ALA A 332 8.22 -8.58 -6.14
N THR A 333 7.90 -9.85 -6.37
CA THR A 333 6.53 -10.38 -6.32
C THR A 333 6.46 -11.56 -5.37
N SER A 334 5.38 -11.70 -4.61
CA SER A 334 5.08 -12.92 -3.87
C SER A 334 3.83 -13.58 -4.45
N ASP A 335 3.87 -14.90 -4.61
CA ASP A 335 2.78 -15.68 -5.18
C ASP A 335 2.09 -16.59 -4.15
N SER A 336 0.99 -17.23 -4.56
CA SER A 336 0.23 -18.18 -3.74
C SER A 336 0.97 -19.51 -3.49
N ASN A 337 2.13 -19.74 -4.12
CA ASN A 337 2.96 -20.93 -3.97
C ASN A 337 4.15 -20.70 -3.03
N ASN A 338 4.10 -19.65 -2.20
CA ASN A 338 5.15 -19.25 -1.28
C ASN A 338 6.50 -19.00 -1.98
N GLU A 339 6.45 -18.51 -3.22
CA GLU A 339 7.64 -18.16 -4.01
C GLU A 339 7.74 -16.64 -4.17
N ILE A 340 8.90 -16.10 -3.81
CA ILE A 340 9.28 -14.72 -4.07
C ILE A 340 10.13 -14.67 -5.34
N LYS A 341 9.69 -13.90 -6.32
CA LYS A 341 10.43 -13.67 -7.58
C LYS A 341 10.92 -12.25 -7.63
N ILE A 342 12.16 -12.08 -8.06
CA ILE A 342 12.79 -10.78 -8.26
C ILE A 342 13.05 -10.61 -9.74
N PHE A 343 12.49 -9.54 -10.31
CA PHE A 343 12.64 -9.14 -11.70
C PHE A 343 13.50 -7.89 -11.79
N LYS A 344 14.38 -7.83 -12.79
CA LYS A 344 15.25 -6.69 -13.08
C LYS A 344 14.97 -6.17 -14.48
N CYS A 345 15.00 -4.84 -14.62
CA CYS A 345 14.97 -4.20 -15.93
C CYS A 345 16.36 -4.30 -16.59
N VAL A 346 16.46 -4.99 -17.72
CA VAL A 346 17.74 -5.26 -18.43
C VAL A 346 17.94 -4.33 -19.65
N GLY A 347 16.98 -3.44 -19.92
CA GLY A 347 17.06 -2.41 -20.97
C GLY A 347 15.75 -2.29 -21.77
N MET A 348 15.45 -1.09 -22.31
CA MET A 348 14.30 -0.77 -23.19
C MET A 348 12.99 -1.53 -22.90
N GLY A 349 12.60 -1.62 -21.62
CA GLY A 349 11.36 -2.30 -21.25
C GLY A 349 11.38 -3.81 -21.51
N LYS A 350 12.51 -4.45 -21.19
CA LYS A 350 12.61 -5.90 -20.96
C LYS A 350 12.83 -6.14 -19.47
N TRP A 351 12.04 -7.05 -18.91
CA TRP A 351 12.13 -7.48 -17.53
C TRP A 351 12.48 -8.95 -17.49
N GLU A 352 13.53 -9.28 -16.74
CA GLU A 352 14.02 -10.64 -16.61
C GLU A 352 13.98 -11.06 -15.14
N LYS A 353 13.55 -12.29 -14.90
CA LYS A 353 13.59 -12.91 -13.57
C LYS A 353 15.04 -13.22 -13.22
N ILE A 354 15.60 -12.54 -12.23
CA ILE A 354 16.98 -12.72 -11.80
C ILE A 354 17.12 -13.70 -10.63
N LYS A 355 16.07 -13.84 -9.82
CA LYS A 355 16.08 -14.71 -8.64
C LYS A 355 14.68 -15.22 -8.31
N SER A 356 14.61 -16.48 -7.93
CA SER A 356 13.45 -17.12 -7.30
C SER A 356 13.88 -17.59 -5.93
N ILE A 357 13.08 -17.28 -4.92
CA ILE A 357 13.28 -17.71 -3.54
C ILE A 357 12.01 -18.45 -3.15
N LYS A 358 12.11 -19.77 -2.98
CA LYS A 358 11.02 -20.58 -2.43
C LYS A 358 11.31 -20.82 -0.97
N GLU A 359 10.29 -20.65 -0.14
CA GLU A 359 10.34 -21.15 1.22
C GLU A 359 10.24 -22.67 1.14
N THR A 360 11.36 -23.37 1.36
CA THR A 360 11.29 -24.80 1.67
C THR A 360 10.64 -24.87 3.04
N GLN A 361 9.49 -25.54 3.14
CA GLN A 361 9.00 -26.00 4.43
C GLN A 361 10.08 -26.94 4.96
N ASP A 362 10.97 -26.41 5.79
CA ASP A 362 11.78 -27.24 6.66
C ASP A 362 10.76 -28.00 7.48
N SER A 363 10.68 -29.30 7.22
CA SER A 363 9.85 -30.22 7.98
C SER A 363 10.32 -30.11 9.42
N GLU A 364 9.48 -29.53 10.27
CA GLU A 364 9.66 -29.54 11.72
C GLU A 364 9.90 -31.00 12.13
N GLN A 365 11.12 -31.31 12.56
CA GLN A 365 11.47 -32.50 13.33
C GLN A 365 11.63 -32.14 14.80
#